data_AF-A0A973P931-F1
#
_entry.id   AF-A0A973P931-F1
#
_cell.length_a   1.000
_cell.length_b   1.000
_cell.length_c   1.000
_cell.angle_alpha   90.00
_cell.angle_beta   90.00
_cell.angle_gamma   90.00
#
_symmetry.space_group_name_H-M   'P 1'
#
loop_
_entity.id
_entity.type
_entity.pdbx_description
1 polymer ?
#
loop_
_entity_poly.entity_id
_entity_poly.type
_entity_poly.pdbx_seq_one_letter_code
_entity_poly.pdbx_strand_id
1 'polypeptide(L)'
;MTSKGYVDAPFKAFEDCRQRVRWAAKRFDVDDTIKETKSQMPKGNVESALFGTVTGADTLATSVNHLWGGINVEFALGKMRLEATEGALDEVESNLRKAGKASGE
;
A
#
# COMPACT_ATOMS: atom_id res chain seq x y z
N MET A 1 26.53 -15.74 29.15
CA MET A 1 25.77 -16.12 27.95
C MET A 1 24.43 -15.41 28.03
N THR A 2 24.19 -14.33 27.27
CA THR A 2 22.87 -13.77 26.91
C THR A 2 23.04 -12.34 26.43
N SER A 3 22.94 -12.13 25.11
CA SER A 3 22.71 -10.80 24.52
C SER A 3 22.49 -10.97 23.01
N LYS A 4 23.47 -11.55 22.30
CA LYS A 4 23.38 -11.77 20.83
C LYS A 4 22.06 -12.39 20.38
N GLY A 5 21.61 -13.47 21.03
CA GLY A 5 20.35 -14.14 20.66
C GLY A 5 19.06 -13.32 20.91
N TYR A 6 19.07 -12.40 21.88
CA TYR A 6 17.91 -11.56 22.20
C TYR A 6 17.89 -10.25 21.41
N VAL A 7 19.02 -9.82 20.85
CA VAL A 7 19.12 -8.64 19.99
C VAL A 7 18.87 -9.00 18.53
N ASP A 8 19.34 -10.18 18.08
CA ASP A 8 19.16 -10.66 16.70
C ASP A 8 17.71 -11.10 16.39
N ALA A 9 16.99 -11.67 17.36
CA ALA A 9 15.59 -12.09 17.19
C ALA A 9 14.61 -10.90 16.94
N PRO A 10 14.71 -9.77 17.67
CA PRO A 10 13.98 -8.53 17.37
C PRO A 10 14.26 -8.00 15.97
N PHE A 11 15.53 -7.96 15.54
CA PHE A 11 15.86 -7.44 14.20
C PHE A 11 15.29 -8.29 13.08
N LYS A 12 15.26 -9.62 13.25
CA LYS A 12 14.55 -10.50 12.32
C LYS A 12 13.05 -10.21 12.27
N ALA A 13 12.42 -9.97 13.42
CA ALA A 13 10.99 -9.63 13.47
C ALA A 13 10.68 -8.28 12.79
N PHE A 14 11.56 -7.28 12.92
CA PHE A 14 11.46 -6.01 12.18
C PHE A 14 11.53 -6.24 10.66
N GLU A 15 12.50 -7.02 10.21
CA GLU A 15 12.66 -7.33 8.79
C GLU A 15 11.47 -8.12 8.23
N ASP A 16 10.99 -9.14 8.94
CA ASP A 16 9.81 -9.92 8.53
C ASP A 16 8.55 -9.02 8.47
N CYS A 17 8.40 -8.08 9.41
CA CYS A 17 7.32 -7.09 9.40
C CYS A 17 7.44 -6.15 8.19
N ARG A 18 8.63 -5.59 7.97
CA ARG A 18 8.94 -4.70 6.83
C ARG A 18 8.63 -5.37 5.50
N GLN A 19 9.03 -6.62 5.32
CA GLN A 19 8.73 -7.38 4.09
C GLN A 19 7.22 -7.52 3.85
N ARG A 20 6.45 -7.79 4.90
CA ARG A 20 4.98 -7.88 4.81
C ARG A 20 4.35 -6.53 4.47
N VAL A 21 4.82 -5.45 5.08
CA VAL A 21 4.35 -4.08 4.79
C VAL A 21 4.65 -3.69 3.35
N ARG A 22 5.88 -3.91 2.87
CA ARG A 22 6.26 -3.66 1.47
C ARG A 22 5.45 -4.48 0.47
N TRP A 23 5.26 -5.77 0.78
CA TRP A 23 4.44 -6.67 -0.05
C TRP A 23 2.99 -6.21 -0.13
N ALA A 24 2.43 -5.72 0.99
CA ALA A 24 1.11 -5.14 1.02
C ALA A 24 1.07 -3.81 0.23
N ALA A 25 2.04 -2.91 0.43
CA ALA A 25 2.08 -1.60 -0.23
C ALA A 25 2.07 -1.72 -1.75
N LYS A 26 2.80 -2.72 -2.29
CA LYS A 26 2.79 -3.03 -3.73
C LYS A 26 1.39 -3.40 -4.26
N ARG A 27 0.54 -4.04 -3.45
CA ARG A 27 -0.84 -4.39 -3.81
C ARG A 27 -1.81 -3.23 -3.72
N PHE A 28 -1.43 -2.15 -3.05
CA PHE A 28 -2.18 -0.89 -3.02
C PHE A 28 -1.76 0.05 -4.16
N ASP A 29 -0.90 -0.40 -5.06
CA ASP A 29 -0.65 0.28 -6.31
C ASP A 29 -1.73 -0.11 -7.32
N VAL A 30 -2.65 0.83 -7.59
CA VAL A 30 -3.81 0.62 -8.48
C VAL A 30 -3.39 0.05 -9.83
N ASP A 31 -2.27 0.52 -10.39
CA ASP A 31 -1.80 0.04 -11.68
C ASP A 31 -1.35 -1.42 -11.61
N ASP A 32 -0.75 -1.86 -10.49
CA ASP A 32 -0.41 -3.28 -10.29
C ASP A 32 -1.64 -4.13 -9.99
N THR A 33 -2.61 -3.65 -9.22
CA THR A 33 -3.87 -4.36 -8.95
C THR A 33 -4.71 -4.56 -10.22
N ILE A 34 -4.79 -3.53 -11.07
CA ILE A 34 -5.56 -3.58 -12.31
C ILE A 34 -4.83 -4.38 -13.39
N LYS A 35 -3.49 -4.42 -13.41
CA LYS A 35 -2.72 -5.30 -14.33
C LYS A 35 -3.09 -6.78 -14.19
N GLU A 36 -3.50 -7.23 -13.01
CA GLU A 36 -3.96 -8.61 -12.80
C GLU A 36 -5.34 -8.87 -13.43
N THR A 37 -6.12 -7.82 -13.66
CA THR A 37 -7.37 -7.91 -14.42
C THR A 37 -7.05 -7.72 -15.91
N LYS A 38 -7.54 -8.61 -16.79
CA LYS A 38 -7.38 -8.46 -18.26
C LYS A 38 -8.09 -7.22 -18.84
N SER A 39 -8.68 -6.39 -17.97
CA SER A 39 -9.44 -5.19 -18.31
C SER A 39 -8.62 -3.98 -17.89
N GLN A 40 -8.15 -3.21 -18.86
CA GLN A 40 -7.54 -1.92 -18.56
C GLN A 40 -8.62 -0.96 -18.09
N MET A 41 -8.32 -0.18 -17.06
CA MET A 41 -9.16 0.94 -16.67
C MET A 41 -9.32 1.88 -17.87
N PRO A 42 -10.53 2.42 -18.11
CA PRO A 42 -10.71 3.51 -19.06
C PRO A 42 -9.72 4.63 -18.73
N LYS A 43 -8.91 5.04 -19.71
CA LYS A 43 -8.05 6.20 -19.53
C LYS A 43 -8.94 7.45 -19.51
N GLY A 44 -9.18 7.97 -18.30
CA GLY A 44 -10.06 9.12 -18.08
C GLY A 44 -11.47 8.72 -17.67
N ASN A 45 -12.41 9.67 -17.76
CA ASN A 45 -13.79 9.45 -17.37
C ASN A 45 -14.48 8.50 -18.36
N VAL A 46 -15.27 7.56 -17.81
CA VAL A 46 -16.27 6.79 -18.56
C VAL A 46 -17.30 7.77 -19.10
N GLU A 47 -17.41 7.83 -20.42
CA GLU A 47 -18.42 8.62 -21.11
C GLU A 47 -19.70 7.79 -21.26
N SER A 48 -20.86 8.43 -21.13
CA SER A 48 -22.14 7.76 -21.31
C SER A 48 -22.36 7.20 -22.71
N ALA A 49 -21.69 7.80 -23.71
CA ALA A 49 -21.65 7.30 -25.08
C ALA A 49 -21.15 5.84 -25.19
N LEU A 50 -20.34 5.37 -24.23
CA LEU A 50 -19.90 3.96 -24.17
C LEU A 50 -21.06 2.99 -23.95
N PHE A 51 -22.16 3.44 -23.35
CA PHE A 51 -23.36 2.65 -23.12
C PHE A 51 -24.43 2.84 -24.21
N GLY A 52 -24.14 3.63 -25.24
CA GLY A 52 -25.09 3.97 -26.31
C GLY A 52 -26.24 4.86 -25.84
N THR A 53 -27.35 4.88 -26.58
CA THR A 53 -28.54 5.70 -26.30
C THR A 53 -29.47 5.11 -25.23
N VAL A 54 -28.93 4.29 -24.33
CA VAL A 54 -29.71 3.60 -23.30
C VAL A 54 -30.11 4.59 -22.21
N THR A 55 -31.40 4.64 -21.89
CA THR A 55 -31.91 5.42 -20.76
C THR A 55 -31.17 5.04 -19.47
N GLY A 56 -30.56 6.02 -18.81
CA GLY A 56 -29.77 5.83 -17.58
C GLY A 56 -28.26 5.67 -17.81
N ALA A 57 -27.78 5.72 -19.06
CA ALA A 57 -26.35 5.67 -19.39
C ALA A 57 -25.53 6.75 -18.68
N ASP A 58 -26.03 7.99 -18.58
CA ASP A 58 -25.34 9.10 -17.89
C ASP A 58 -25.17 8.83 -16.39
N THR A 59 -26.22 8.32 -15.75
CA THR A 59 -26.20 7.97 -14.33
C THR A 59 -25.23 6.82 -14.05
N LEU A 60 -25.22 5.81 -14.93
CA LEU A 60 -24.27 4.70 -14.84
C LEU A 60 -22.83 5.20 -15.02
N ALA A 61 -22.56 5.99 -16.06
CA ALA A 61 -21.24 6.59 -16.30
C ALA A 61 -20.74 7.39 -15.09
N THR A 62 -21.61 8.24 -14.52
CA THR A 62 -21.31 9.02 -13.31
C THR A 62 -20.99 8.12 -12.12
N SER A 63 -21.79 7.07 -11.92
CA SER A 63 -21.61 6.14 -10.80
C SER A 63 -20.30 5.35 -10.92
N VAL A 64 -19.97 4.91 -12.14
CA VAL A 64 -18.70 4.23 -12.44
C VAL A 64 -17.51 5.16 -12.21
N ASN A 65 -17.58 6.41 -12.67
CA ASN A 65 -16.52 7.40 -12.46
C ASN A 65 -16.31 7.71 -10.97
N HIS A 66 -17.39 7.85 -10.20
CA HIS A 66 -17.31 8.09 -8.76
C HIS A 66 -16.69 6.89 -8.04
N LEU A 67 -17.11 5.67 -8.37
CA LEU A 67 -16.54 4.45 -7.79
C LEU A 67 -15.04 4.36 -8.06
N TRP A 68 -14.61 4.58 -9.30
CA TRP A 68 -13.18 4.53 -9.66
C TRP A 68 -12.36 5.63 -9.01
N GLY A 69 -12.90 6.85 -8.94
CA GLY A 69 -12.27 7.94 -8.19
C GLY A 69 -12.07 7.58 -6.72
N GLY A 70 -13.09 7.00 -6.07
CA GLY A 70 -13.02 6.54 -4.69
C GLY A 70 -12.00 5.43 -4.47
N ILE A 71 -11.98 4.41 -5.34
CA ILE A 71 -10.99 3.33 -5.31
C ILE A 71 -9.56 3.89 -5.39
N ASN A 72 -9.30 4.81 -6.32
CA ASN A 72 -7.98 5.42 -6.46
C ASN A 72 -7.54 6.16 -5.19
N VAL A 73 -8.46 6.92 -4.57
CA VAL A 73 -8.19 7.63 -3.32
C VAL A 73 -7.89 6.66 -2.18
N GLU A 74 -8.72 5.64 -1.99
CA GLU A 74 -8.52 4.66 -0.91
C GLU A 74 -7.24 3.85 -1.09
N PHE A 75 -6.90 3.48 -2.32
CA PHE A 75 -5.66 2.78 -2.62
C PHE A 75 -4.43 3.65 -2.32
N ALA A 76 -4.45 4.91 -2.75
CA ALA A 76 -3.39 5.87 -2.45
C ALA A 76 -3.22 6.10 -0.94
N LEU A 77 -4.33 6.23 -0.20
CA LEU A 77 -4.30 6.36 1.25
C LEU A 77 -3.78 5.08 1.94
N GLY A 78 -4.18 3.90 1.45
CA GLY A 78 -3.67 2.62 1.95
C GLY A 78 -2.16 2.48 1.76
N LYS A 79 -1.65 2.82 0.56
CA LYS A 79 -0.22 2.84 0.26
C LYS A 79 0.53 3.80 1.18
N MET A 80 0.05 5.03 1.34
CA MET A 80 0.66 6.03 2.22
C MET A 80 0.75 5.54 3.68
N ARG A 81 -0.31 4.90 4.20
CA ARG A 81 -0.32 4.35 5.57
C ARG A 81 0.69 3.20 5.75
N LEU A 82 0.85 2.36 4.73
CA LEU A 82 1.83 1.27 4.75
C LEU A 82 3.26 1.82 4.70
N GLU A 83 3.54 2.79 3.82
CA GLU A 83 4.84 3.46 3.75
C GLU A 83 5.18 4.20 5.07
N ALA A 84 4.20 4.83 5.70
CA ALA A 84 4.39 5.44 7.02
C ALA A 84 4.71 4.40 8.11
N THR A 85 4.07 3.22 8.05
CA THR A 85 4.35 2.11 8.97
C THR A 85 5.76 1.58 8.77
N GLU A 86 6.22 1.44 7.53
CA GLU A 86 7.60 1.08 7.20
C GLU A 86 8.59 2.09 7.79
N GLY A 87 8.34 3.39 7.62
CA GLY A 87 9.18 4.43 8.21
C GLY A 87 9.27 4.35 9.74
N ALA A 88 8.16 4.04 10.41
CA ALA A 88 8.15 3.84 11.86
C ALA A 88 8.95 2.60 12.29
N LEU A 89 8.89 1.50 11.53
CA LEU A 89 9.72 0.31 11.78
C LEU A 89 11.22 0.66 11.67
N ASP A 90 11.59 1.42 10.65
CA ASP A 90 12.98 1.85 10.42
C ASP A 90 13.50 2.75 11.57
N GLU A 91 12.65 3.66 12.06
CA GLU A 91 12.98 4.52 13.19
C GLU A 91 13.23 3.72 14.48
N VAL A 92 12.33 2.79 14.81
CA VAL A 92 12.48 1.94 16.00
C VAL A 92 13.73 1.06 15.87
N GLU A 93 13.99 0.47 14.70
CA GLU A 93 15.19 -0.33 14.46
C GLU A 93 16.47 0.50 14.66
N SER A 94 16.50 1.72 14.11
CA SER A 94 17.63 2.65 14.26
C SER A 94 17.88 3.01 15.73
N ASN A 95 16.81 3.28 16.48
CA ASN A 95 16.90 3.60 17.91
C ASN A 95 17.41 2.41 18.73
N LEU A 96 16.99 1.19 18.42
CA LEU A 96 17.51 -0.03 19.06
C LEU A 96 19.00 -0.22 18.77
N ARG A 97 19.45 -0.02 17.52
CA ARG A 97 20.87 -0.10 17.16
C ARG A 97 21.72 0.95 17.88
N LYS A 98 21.21 2.16 18.05
CA LYS A 98 21.89 3.23 18.82
C LYS A 98 21.98 2.86 20.30
N ALA A 99 20.91 2.33 20.89
CA ALA A 99 20.88 1.91 22.28
C ALA A 99 21.91 0.80 22.56
N GLY A 100 21.97 -0.24 21.71
CA GLY A 100 22.96 -1.33 21.86
C GLY A 100 24.41 -0.85 21.83
N LYS A 101 24.74 0.06 20.90
CA LYS A 101 26.07 0.70 20.83
C LYS A 101 26.39 1.53 22.07
N ALA A 102 25.40 2.22 22.65
CA ALA A 102 25.58 3.04 23.84
C ALA A 102 25.74 2.19 25.12
N SER A 103 25.14 1.00 25.17
CA SER A 103 25.28 0.06 26.29
C SER A 103 26.57 -0.76 26.28
N GLY A 104 27.42 -0.61 25.25
CA GLY A 104 28.70 -1.32 25.16
C GLY A 104 28.58 -2.78 24.67
N GLU A 105 27.51 -3.11 23.95
CA GLU A 105 27.37 -4.36 23.19
C GLU A 105 27.89 -4.25 21.75
#